data_AF-A0A957TMS4-F1
#
_entry.id   AF-A0A957TMS4-F1
#
_cell.length_a   1.000
_cell.length_b   1.000
_cell.length_c   1.000
_cell.angle_alpha   90.00
_cell.angle_beta   90.00
_cell.angle_gamma   90.00
#
_symmetry.space_group_name_H-M   'P 1'
#
loop_
_entity.id
_entity.type
_entity.pdbx_description
1 polymer ?
#
loop_
_entity_poly.entity_id
_entity_poly.type
_entity_poly.pdbx_seq_one_letter_code
_entity_poly.pdbx_strand_id
1 'polypeptide(L)'
;SIYTKSGNGVVHDAAVRDLDGIQALPGFTSFVRGFHPTYASPTIMLTGVNCPIRIGKVTVMPGDVVLGRQDGVVFIPPHLAEKVVKTSELIQLRDQFGQERLREGIYTSGQIDRRWEDEIEVDFSRWLEAHIDELPVPKAAIQELLKERTW
;
A
#
# COMPACT_ATOMS: atom_id res chain seq x y z
N SER A 1 14.39 8.85 20.23
CA SER A 1 14.45 7.72 19.30
C SER A 1 13.21 7.72 18.42
N ILE A 2 13.35 7.45 17.11
CA ILE A 2 12.21 7.32 16.17
C ILE A 2 11.34 6.13 16.60
N TYR A 3 11.93 4.95 16.74
CA TYR A 3 11.23 3.71 17.08
C TYR A 3 10.45 3.80 18.39
N THR A 4 11.06 4.35 19.45
CA THR A 4 10.37 4.51 20.75
C THR A 4 9.15 5.42 20.68
N LYS A 5 9.10 6.35 19.71
CA LYS A 5 8.00 7.30 19.55
C LYS A 5 6.93 6.82 18.58
N SER A 6 7.31 6.14 17.50
CA SER A 6 6.39 5.77 16.42
C SER A 6 6.04 4.28 16.38
N GLY A 7 6.88 3.40 16.95
CA GLY A 7 6.78 1.95 16.78
C GLY A 7 7.02 1.46 15.34
N ASN A 8 7.36 2.37 14.43
CA ASN A 8 7.45 2.10 12.99
C ASN A 8 8.91 2.16 12.54
N GLY A 9 9.22 3.05 11.61
CA GLY A 9 10.44 3.02 10.83
C GLY A 9 10.82 4.38 10.26
N VAL A 10 11.70 4.35 9.25
CA VAL A 10 12.17 5.54 8.55
C VAL A 10 12.31 5.29 7.05
N VAL A 11 11.94 6.29 6.26
CA VAL A 11 12.29 6.37 4.84
C VAL A 11 13.40 7.41 4.72
N HIS A 12 14.55 6.99 4.22
CA HIS A 12 15.76 7.80 4.13
C HIS A 12 16.21 7.86 2.67
N ASP A 13 16.04 9.01 2.02
CA ASP A 13 16.46 9.22 0.62
C ASP A 13 17.97 9.51 0.51
N ALA A 14 18.78 8.70 1.20
CA ALA A 14 20.23 8.74 1.20
C ALA A 14 20.81 7.42 1.71
N ALA A 15 22.15 7.33 1.75
CA ALA A 15 22.82 6.22 2.40
C ALA A 15 22.71 6.30 3.93
N VAL A 16 22.70 5.15 4.61
CA VAL A 16 22.77 5.06 6.07
C VAL A 16 24.06 4.38 6.54
N ARG A 17 24.39 4.59 7.81
CA ARG A 17 25.50 3.93 8.51
C ARG A 17 24.95 2.95 9.54
N ASP A 18 25.83 2.09 10.07
CA ASP A 18 25.58 1.21 11.21
C ASP A 18 24.46 0.19 10.92
N LEU A 19 24.62 -0.47 9.77
CA LEU A 19 23.70 -1.48 9.24
C LEU A 19 23.34 -2.57 10.26
N ASP A 20 24.36 -3.13 10.92
CA ASP A 20 24.18 -4.19 11.92
C ASP A 20 23.29 -3.69 13.08
N GLY A 21 23.47 -2.43 13.48
CA GLY A 21 22.65 -1.79 14.50
C GLY A 21 21.20 -1.62 14.07
N ILE A 22 20.96 -1.21 12.82
CA ILE A 22 19.59 -1.07 12.27
C ILE A 22 18.92 -2.45 12.15
N GLN A 23 19.63 -3.46 11.66
CA GLN A 23 19.10 -4.81 11.49
C GLN A 23 18.80 -5.51 12.82
N ALA A 24 19.55 -5.18 13.87
CA ALA A 24 19.32 -5.70 15.21
C ALA A 24 18.06 -5.12 15.89
N LEU A 25 17.44 -4.07 15.35
CA LEU A 25 16.22 -3.46 15.91
C LEU A 25 14.96 -4.19 15.43
N PRO A 26 14.30 -5.00 16.30
CA PRO A 26 13.13 -5.75 15.89
C PRO A 26 11.96 -4.79 15.58
N GLY A 27 11.29 -5.00 14.45
CA GLY A 27 10.13 -4.18 14.04
C GLY A 27 10.49 -2.78 13.50
N PHE A 28 11.77 -2.41 13.43
CA PHE A 28 12.18 -1.14 12.82
C PHE A 28 12.33 -1.28 11.30
N THR A 29 11.35 -0.79 10.55
CA THR A 29 11.40 -0.82 9.08
C THR A 29 12.23 0.34 8.54
N SER A 30 13.24 0.07 7.72
CA SER A 30 14.07 1.10 7.10
C SER A 30 14.11 0.98 5.59
N PHE A 31 13.73 2.05 4.88
CA PHE A 31 13.93 2.18 3.44
C PHE A 31 15.06 3.16 3.19
N VAL A 32 16.10 2.72 2.50
CA VAL A 32 17.34 3.48 2.30
C VAL A 32 17.83 3.34 0.86
N ARG A 33 18.59 4.32 0.37
CA ARG A 33 19.18 4.25 -0.99
C ARG A 33 20.45 3.41 -1.05
N GLY A 34 21.10 3.21 0.09
CA GLY A 34 22.35 2.47 0.17
C GLY A 34 23.01 2.60 1.53
N PHE A 35 24.30 2.25 1.57
CA PHE A 35 25.06 2.19 2.81
C PHE A 35 26.41 2.85 2.62
N HIS A 36 26.80 3.69 3.57
CA HIS A 36 28.09 4.38 3.52
C HIS A 36 28.60 4.70 4.94
N PRO A 37 29.85 4.36 5.27
CA PRO A 37 30.38 4.51 6.63
C PRO A 37 30.74 5.95 7.02
N THR A 38 30.90 6.85 6.03
CA THR A 38 31.31 8.24 6.30
C THR A 38 30.31 8.94 7.20
N TYR A 39 30.85 9.60 8.22
CA TYR A 39 30.06 10.44 9.12
C TYR A 39 29.47 11.63 8.37
N ALA A 40 28.22 11.96 8.68
CA ALA A 40 27.44 12.86 7.86
C ALA A 40 27.87 14.35 8.01
N SER A 41 28.32 14.76 9.19
CA SER A 41 28.88 16.10 9.44
C SER A 41 30.37 16.12 9.10
N PRO A 42 30.91 17.19 8.46
CA PRO A 42 30.30 18.51 8.24
C PRO A 42 29.48 18.66 6.95
N THR A 43 29.34 17.59 6.16
CA THR A 43 28.79 17.65 4.80
C THR A 43 27.27 17.87 4.74
N ILE A 44 26.53 17.48 5.78
CA ILE A 44 25.08 17.71 5.90
C ILE A 44 24.71 18.55 7.12
N MET A 45 23.68 19.38 6.97
CA MET A 45 23.10 20.22 8.02
C MET A 45 21.57 20.07 8.01
N LEU A 46 20.95 20.10 9.19
CA LEU A 46 19.49 20.13 9.32
C LEU A 46 18.95 21.48 8.83
N THR A 47 18.12 21.45 7.80
CA THR A 47 17.50 22.65 7.22
C THR A 47 16.07 22.90 7.71
N GLY A 48 15.35 21.85 8.10
CA GLY A 48 13.97 21.95 8.57
C GLY A 48 13.41 20.63 9.11
N VAL A 49 12.34 20.74 9.90
CA VAL A 49 11.56 19.61 10.41
C VAL A 49 10.08 19.93 10.16
N ASN A 50 9.29 18.93 9.77
CA ASN A 50 7.89 19.11 9.36
C ASN A 50 7.72 20.16 8.25
N CYS A 51 8.65 20.19 7.30
CA CYS A 51 8.54 20.96 6.07
C CYS A 51 8.28 20.03 4.88
N PRO A 52 7.69 20.52 3.78
CA PRO A 52 7.62 19.79 2.53
C PRO A 52 9.04 19.39 2.08
N ILE A 53 9.21 18.13 1.70
CA ILE A 53 10.47 17.62 1.15
C ILE A 53 10.20 16.92 -0.18
N ARG A 54 11.27 16.69 -0.94
CA ARG A 54 11.22 15.87 -2.15
C ARG A 54 11.96 14.57 -1.90
N ILE A 55 11.31 13.45 -2.18
CA ILE A 55 11.92 12.12 -2.21
C ILE A 55 11.83 11.59 -3.63
N GLY A 56 12.97 11.42 -4.29
CA GLY A 56 13.02 11.12 -5.73
C GLY A 56 12.23 12.14 -6.59
N LYS A 57 11.10 11.71 -7.15
CA LYS A 57 10.23 12.54 -8.03
C LYS A 57 8.95 13.04 -7.34
N VAL A 58 8.71 12.69 -6.08
CA VAL A 58 7.48 13.03 -5.37
C VAL A 58 7.74 14.11 -4.30
N THR A 59 6.75 14.98 -4.12
CA THR A 59 6.69 15.91 -2.98
C THR A 59 6.00 15.20 -1.83
N VAL A 60 6.64 15.18 -0.67
CA VAL A 60 6.11 14.59 0.56
C VAL A 60 5.77 15.72 1.52
N MET A 61 4.54 15.68 2.02
CA MET A 61 4.01 16.66 2.97
C MET A 61 4.01 16.08 4.38
N PRO A 62 4.22 16.91 5.42
CA PRO A 62 3.97 16.49 6.79
C PRO A 62 2.51 16.00 6.95
N GLY A 63 2.34 14.80 7.49
CA GLY A 63 1.02 14.17 7.67
C GLY A 63 0.63 13.18 6.57
N ASP A 64 1.42 13.04 5.50
CA ASP A 64 1.22 11.97 4.52
C ASP A 64 1.35 10.59 5.19
N VAL A 65 0.46 9.67 4.81
CA VAL A 65 0.53 8.26 5.21
C VAL A 65 1.59 7.58 4.37
N VAL A 66 2.54 6.93 5.02
CA VAL A 66 3.63 6.21 4.36
C VAL A 66 3.32 4.73 4.34
N LEU A 67 3.12 4.17 3.16
CA LEU A 67 2.99 2.73 2.94
C LEU A 67 4.31 2.19 2.37
N GLY A 68 5.01 1.40 3.18
CA GLY A 68 6.23 0.71 2.77
C GLY A 68 5.97 -0.78 2.54
N ARG A 69 6.37 -1.27 1.38
CA ARG A 69 6.34 -2.69 0.98
C ARG A 69 7.70 -3.07 0.39
N GLN A 70 7.95 -4.36 0.15
CA GLN A 70 9.25 -4.81 -0.36
C GLN A 70 9.61 -4.23 -1.73
N ASP A 71 8.60 -3.94 -2.54
CA ASP A 71 8.68 -3.35 -3.88
C ASP A 71 8.89 -1.82 -3.85
N GLY A 72 8.50 -1.14 -2.77
CA GLY A 72 8.73 0.30 -2.68
C GLY A 72 8.00 1.02 -1.56
N VAL A 73 8.01 2.36 -1.68
CA VAL A 73 7.39 3.28 -0.73
C VAL A 73 6.41 4.19 -1.46
N VAL A 74 5.20 4.29 -0.94
CA VAL A 74 4.15 5.18 -1.44
C VAL A 74 3.80 6.20 -0.35
N PHE A 75 3.70 7.46 -0.73
CA PHE A 75 3.23 8.56 0.12
C PHE A 75 1.81 8.92 -0.28
N ILE A 76 0.87 8.80 0.66
CA ILE A 76 -0.55 8.99 0.43
C ILE A 76 -1.00 10.25 1.17
N PRO A 77 -1.51 11.28 0.47
CA PRO A 77 -2.08 12.45 1.12
C PRO A 77 -3.19 12.05 2.09
N PRO A 78 -3.24 12.62 3.31
CA PRO A 78 -4.15 12.14 4.37
C PRO A 78 -5.62 12.25 3.96
N HIS A 79 -5.98 13.28 3.20
CA HIS A 79 -7.35 13.48 2.68
C HIS A 79 -7.76 12.48 1.60
N LEU A 80 -6.82 11.71 1.04
CA LEU A 80 -7.09 10.65 0.06
C LEU A 80 -6.98 9.25 0.66
N ALA A 81 -6.49 9.11 1.89
CA ALA A 81 -6.18 7.81 2.48
C ALA A 81 -7.38 6.87 2.50
N GLU A 82 -8.55 7.34 2.93
CA GLU A 82 -9.78 6.53 2.94
C GLU A 82 -10.17 6.05 1.53
N LYS A 83 -10.14 6.96 0.55
CA LYS A 83 -10.46 6.64 -0.84
C LYS A 83 -9.50 5.60 -1.41
N VAL A 84 -8.21 5.76 -1.16
CA VAL A 84 -7.17 4.82 -1.61
C VAL A 84 -7.41 3.44 -1.00
N VAL A 85 -7.67 3.34 0.30
CA VAL A 85 -7.95 2.06 0.97
C VAL A 85 -9.17 1.38 0.35
N LYS A 86 -10.33 2.04 0.33
CA LYS A 86 -11.58 1.49 -0.23
C LYS A 86 -11.42 1.02 -1.69
N THR A 87 -10.72 1.82 -2.50
CA THR A 87 -10.51 1.49 -3.91
C THR A 87 -9.55 0.31 -4.06
N SER A 88 -8.47 0.26 -3.27
CA SER A 88 -7.49 -0.83 -3.30
C SER A 88 -8.08 -2.17 -2.84
N GLU A 89 -8.95 -2.16 -1.83
CA GLU A 89 -9.65 -3.35 -1.35
C GLU A 89 -10.56 -3.92 -2.44
N LEU A 90 -11.35 -3.08 -3.12
CA LEU A 90 -12.18 -3.51 -4.23
C LEU A 90 -11.35 -4.10 -5.39
N ILE A 91 -10.24 -3.44 -5.75
CA ILE A 91 -9.34 -3.94 -6.80
C ILE A 91 -8.77 -5.31 -6.41
N GLN A 92 -8.35 -5.48 -5.16
CA GLN A 92 -7.82 -6.75 -4.66
C GLN A 92 -8.86 -7.88 -4.74
N LEU A 93 -10.12 -7.59 -4.35
CA LEU A 93 -11.20 -8.58 -4.45
C LEU A 93 -11.47 -8.98 -5.91
N ARG A 94 -11.48 -8.01 -6.83
CA ARG A 94 -11.66 -8.27 -8.26
C ARG A 94 -10.52 -9.11 -8.85
N ASP A 95 -9.28 -8.84 -8.45
CA ASP A 95 -8.11 -9.60 -8.87
C ASP A 95 -8.17 -11.04 -8.34
N GLN A 96 -8.52 -11.24 -7.07
CA GLN A 96 -8.69 -12.58 -6.50
C GLN A 96 -9.76 -13.40 -7.24
N PHE A 97 -10.94 -12.81 -7.46
CA PHE A 97 -12.00 -13.41 -8.26
C PHE A 97 -11.53 -13.76 -9.68
N GLY A 98 -10.88 -12.80 -10.34
CA GLY A 98 -10.36 -12.99 -11.70
C GLY A 98 -9.39 -14.16 -11.78
N GLN A 99 -8.42 -14.23 -10.86
CA GLN A 99 -7.45 -15.33 -10.79
C GLN A 99 -8.10 -16.69 -10.57
N GLU A 100 -9.14 -16.75 -9.73
CA GLU A 100 -9.89 -17.98 -9.48
C GLU A 100 -10.64 -18.44 -10.73
N ARG A 101 -11.43 -17.56 -11.35
CA ARG A 101 -12.20 -17.88 -12.56
C ARG A 101 -11.33 -18.23 -13.76
N LEU A 102 -10.16 -17.62 -13.89
CA LEU A 102 -9.16 -17.98 -14.89
C LEU A 102 -8.61 -19.39 -14.65
N ARG A 103 -8.37 -19.79 -13.40
CA ARG A 103 -7.90 -21.13 -13.04
C ARG A 103 -8.96 -22.20 -13.31
N GLU A 104 -10.23 -21.85 -13.11
CA GLU A 104 -11.38 -22.73 -13.41
C GLU A 104 -11.70 -22.82 -14.91
N GLY A 105 -11.14 -21.93 -15.74
CA GLY A 105 -11.37 -21.88 -17.17
C GLY A 105 -12.75 -21.33 -17.57
N ILE A 106 -13.43 -20.63 -16.66
CA ILE A 106 -14.75 -20.04 -16.90
C ILE A 106 -14.63 -18.80 -17.80
N TYR A 107 -13.61 -17.98 -17.56
CA TYR A 107 -13.31 -16.78 -18.33
C TYR A 107 -11.91 -16.84 -18.91
N THR A 108 -11.70 -16.05 -19.97
CA THR A 108 -10.37 -15.84 -20.57
C THR A 108 -9.71 -14.60 -19.98
N SER A 109 -8.37 -14.51 -20.04
CA SER A 109 -7.63 -13.33 -19.56
C SER A 109 -8.12 -12.05 -20.24
N GLY A 110 -8.45 -12.11 -21.54
CA GLY A 110 -8.97 -10.98 -22.28
C GLY A 110 -10.33 -10.46 -21.79
N GLN A 111 -11.15 -11.32 -21.17
CA GLN A 111 -12.43 -10.91 -20.57
C GLN A 111 -12.22 -10.26 -19.19
N ILE A 112 -11.30 -10.80 -18.38
CA ILE A 112 -11.01 -10.31 -17.03
C ILE A 112 -10.22 -8.99 -17.05
N ASP A 113 -9.30 -8.78 -17.99
CA ASP A 113 -8.45 -7.59 -18.07
C ASP A 113 -9.16 -6.35 -18.66
N ARG A 114 -10.36 -6.53 -19.22
CA ARG A 114 -11.17 -5.47 -19.80
C ARG A 114 -12.27 -5.04 -18.84
N ARG A 115 -13.03 -4.02 -19.23
CA ARG A 115 -14.28 -3.68 -18.54
C ARG A 115 -15.18 -4.92 -18.57
N TRP A 116 -15.57 -5.40 -17.40
CA TRP A 116 -16.42 -6.58 -17.25
C TRP A 116 -17.81 -6.31 -17.80
N GLU A 117 -18.33 -7.28 -18.53
CA GLU A 117 -19.72 -7.34 -18.96
C GLU A 117 -20.61 -7.72 -17.77
N ASP A 118 -21.91 -7.45 -17.88
CA ASP A 118 -22.87 -7.63 -16.78
C ASP A 118 -22.86 -9.07 -16.23
N GLU A 119 -22.62 -10.07 -17.07
CA GLU A 119 -22.52 -11.47 -16.65
C GLU A 119 -21.39 -11.71 -15.64
N ILE A 120 -20.21 -11.13 -15.88
CA ILE A 120 -19.04 -11.25 -15.00
C ILE A 120 -19.27 -10.45 -13.71
N GLU A 121 -19.96 -9.31 -13.80
CA GLU A 121 -20.27 -8.47 -12.63
C GLU A 121 -21.30 -9.15 -11.70
N VAL A 122 -22.29 -9.85 -12.27
CA VAL A 122 -23.22 -10.69 -11.51
C VAL A 122 -22.49 -11.88 -10.86
N ASP A 123 -21.59 -12.53 -11.60
CA ASP A 123 -20.80 -13.64 -11.06
C ASP A 123 -19.88 -13.19 -9.91
N PHE A 124 -19.21 -12.05 -10.06
CA PHE A 124 -18.40 -11.44 -9.00
C PHE A 124 -19.23 -11.16 -7.74
N SER A 125 -20.45 -10.66 -7.90
CA SER A 125 -21.34 -10.37 -6.76
C SER A 125 -21.73 -11.65 -6.01
N ARG A 126 -22.03 -12.74 -6.72
CA ARG A 126 -22.29 -14.06 -6.11
C ARG A 126 -21.05 -14.62 -5.43
N TRP A 127 -19.89 -14.45 -6.04
CA TRP A 127 -18.61 -14.88 -5.48
C TRP A 127 -18.29 -14.14 -4.18
N LEU A 128 -18.55 -12.83 -4.11
CA LEU A 128 -18.40 -12.04 -2.88
C LEU A 128 -19.31 -12.53 -1.75
N GLU A 129 -20.57 -12.85 -2.04
CA GLU A 129 -21.50 -13.40 -1.05
C GLU A 129 -21.05 -14.77 -0.53
N ALA A 130 -20.57 -15.64 -1.43
CA ALA A 130 -20.10 -16.97 -1.07
C ALA A 130 -18.85 -16.95 -0.19
N HIS A 131 -17.99 -15.94 -0.34
CA HIS A 131 -16.71 -15.82 0.38
C HIS A 131 -16.70 -14.75 1.48
N ILE A 132 -17.86 -14.20 1.86
CA ILE A 132 -17.94 -13.06 2.78
C ILE A 132 -17.25 -13.28 4.14
N ASP A 133 -17.10 -14.53 4.56
CA ASP A 133 -16.46 -14.94 5.82
C ASP A 133 -14.93 -15.12 5.71
N GLU A 134 -14.41 -15.28 4.50
CA GLU A 134 -13.01 -15.65 4.24
C GLU A 134 -12.17 -14.47 3.69
N LEU A 135 -12.85 -13.43 3.19
CA LEU A 135 -12.20 -12.29 2.57
C LEU A 135 -11.48 -11.39 3.60
N PRO A 136 -10.36 -10.76 3.21
CA PRO A 136 -9.57 -9.91 4.10
C PRO A 136 -10.25 -8.56 4.42
N VAL A 137 -11.42 -8.30 3.83
CA VAL A 137 -12.16 -7.05 3.92
C VAL A 137 -13.33 -7.23 4.90
N PRO A 138 -13.64 -6.24 5.77
CA PRO A 138 -14.77 -6.36 6.69
C PRO A 138 -16.09 -6.60 5.96
N LYS A 139 -16.95 -7.46 6.52
CA LYS A 139 -18.28 -7.78 5.97
C LYS A 139 -19.13 -6.54 5.65
N ALA A 140 -19.04 -5.51 6.50
CA ALA A 140 -19.77 -4.26 6.30
C ALA A 140 -19.36 -3.54 5.00
N ALA A 141 -18.07 -3.54 4.66
CA ALA A 141 -17.57 -2.93 3.44
C ALA A 141 -17.98 -3.75 2.20
N ILE A 142 -17.99 -5.09 2.29
CA ILE A 142 -18.51 -5.95 1.21
C ILE A 142 -20.01 -5.68 0.97
N GLN A 143 -20.79 -5.53 2.04
CA GLN A 143 -22.21 -5.19 1.93
C GLN A 143 -22.45 -3.78 1.35
N GLU A 144 -21.58 -2.81 1.66
CA GLU A 144 -21.61 -1.49 1.06
C GLU A 144 -21.33 -1.56 -0.44
N LEU A 145 -20.31 -2.32 -0.85
CA LEU A 145 -19.97 -2.57 -2.26
C LEU A 145 -21.12 -3.22 -3.04
N LEU A 146 -21.82 -4.19 -2.43
CA LEU A 146 -22.99 -4.83 -3.03
C LEU A 146 -24.18 -3.85 -3.16
N LYS A 147 -24.33 -2.89 -2.24
CA LYS A 147 -25.42 -1.89 -2.26
C LYS A 147 -25.18 -0.75 -3.25
N GLU A 148 -23.96 -0.24 -3.34
CA GLU A 148 -23.61 0.83 -4.31
C GLU A 148 -23.79 0.37 -5.76
N ARG A 149 -23.88 -0.94 -6.00
CA ARG A 149 -24.18 -1.57 -7.28
C ARG A 149 -25.65 -1.96 -7.47
N THR A 150 -26.57 -1.21 -6.87
CA THR A 150 -27.96 -1.21 -7.36
C THR A 150 -27.96 -0.45 -8.71
N TRP A 151 -27.57 -1.19 -9.76
CA TRP A 151 -27.47 -0.89 -11.20
C TRP A 151 -28.38 0.22 -11.74
#